data_AF-A4Y528-F1
#
_entry.id   AF-A4Y528-F1
#
_cell.length_a   1.000
_cell.length_b   1.000
_cell.length_c   1.000
_cell.angle_alpha   90.00
_cell.angle_beta   90.00
_cell.angle_gamma   90.00
#
_symmetry.space_group_name_H-M   'P 1'
#
loop_
_entity.id
_entity.type
_entity.pdbx_description
1 polymer ?
#
loop_
_entity_poly.entity_id
_entity_poly.type
_entity_poly.pdbx_seq_one_letter_code
_entity_poly.pdbx_strand_id
1 'polypeptide(L)'
;MMNTKLNRTIMGLTFLGVASLGLSGCVVNVGEGESHWKNRESWEKVQHKNRNNLTQLSLGMTKDQVMIIMGNADFSEAYIQNGDVNKEVIVLFYRTQHTHSDGKTTKDECTPIVISNNALVGWGETAYSKI
;
A
#
# COMPACT_ATOMS: atom_id res chain seq x y z
N MET A 1 -76.61 20.89 33.77
CA MET A 1 -75.54 20.88 34.79
C MET A 1 -75.25 19.43 35.12
N MET A 2 -74.26 18.82 34.47
CA MET A 2 -74.00 17.37 34.56
C MET A 2 -72.62 17.17 35.19
N ASN A 3 -72.62 16.54 36.36
CA ASN A 3 -71.48 16.19 37.19
C ASN A 3 -70.58 15.17 36.47
N THR A 4 -69.29 15.46 36.34
CA THR A 4 -68.27 14.47 36.01
C THR A 4 -67.46 14.15 37.27
N LYS A 5 -67.70 12.96 37.84
CA LYS A 5 -66.72 12.29 38.69
C LYS A 5 -65.67 11.66 37.77
N LEU A 6 -64.46 12.24 37.73
CA LEU A 6 -63.33 11.58 37.10
C LEU A 6 -62.46 10.91 38.16
N ASN A 7 -62.36 9.59 38.03
CA ASN A 7 -61.84 8.64 38.98
C ASN A 7 -60.30 8.64 39.02
N ARG A 8 -59.79 8.18 40.16
CA ARG A 8 -58.42 8.17 40.65
C ARG A 8 -57.55 7.24 39.82
N THR A 9 -56.65 7.77 38.99
CA THR A 9 -55.44 7.04 38.55
C THR A 9 -54.37 8.07 38.14
N ILE A 10 -53.91 8.88 39.10
CA ILE A 10 -52.67 9.65 38.94
C ILE A 10 -51.56 8.79 39.57
N MET A 11 -51.04 7.87 38.78
CA MET A 11 -49.87 7.06 39.14
C MET A 11 -48.75 7.43 38.17
N GLY A 12 -47.77 8.18 38.70
CA GLY A 12 -46.40 8.20 38.20
C GLY A 12 -46.15 8.95 36.89
N LEU A 13 -46.21 10.29 36.91
CA LEU A 13 -45.42 11.10 35.98
C LEU A 13 -43.94 11.03 36.41
N THR A 14 -43.25 9.96 36.03
CA THR A 14 -41.79 9.89 36.07
C THR A 14 -41.31 9.14 34.83
N PHE A 15 -41.01 9.88 33.78
CA PHE A 15 -39.83 9.62 32.95
C PHE A 15 -39.54 10.90 32.13
N LEU A 16 -38.60 11.70 32.61
CA LEU A 16 -37.93 12.72 31.80
C LEU A 16 -37.14 11.99 30.71
N GLY A 17 -37.79 11.72 29.58
CA GLY A 17 -37.14 11.28 28.36
C GLY A 17 -36.59 12.47 27.59
N VAL A 18 -35.57 13.13 28.11
CA VAL A 18 -34.75 14.07 27.32
C VAL A 18 -33.39 13.43 27.11
N ALA A 19 -33.28 12.66 26.02
CA ALA A 19 -32.03 12.13 25.52
C ALA A 19 -32.04 12.14 23.98
N SER A 20 -32.36 13.29 23.39
CA SER A 20 -32.51 13.41 21.94
C SER A 20 -31.75 14.60 21.36
N LEU A 21 -30.49 14.80 21.76
CA LEU A 21 -29.56 15.67 21.05
C LEU A 21 -28.16 15.06 21.16
N GLY A 22 -27.63 14.51 20.06
CA GLY A 22 -26.25 14.03 20.05
C GLY A 22 -25.79 13.10 18.92
N LEU A 23 -26.64 12.73 17.96
CA LEU A 23 -26.16 12.05 16.76
C LEU A 23 -25.83 13.09 15.68
N SER A 24 -24.72 13.81 15.87
CA SER A 24 -24.02 14.43 14.74
C SER A 24 -23.39 13.31 13.92
N GLY A 25 -24.20 12.70 13.06
CA GLY A 25 -23.70 11.77 12.05
C GLY A 25 -22.83 12.54 11.08
N CYS A 26 -21.53 12.23 11.03
CA CYS A 26 -20.73 12.58 9.87
C CYS A 26 -21.33 11.82 8.68
N VAL A 27 -21.98 12.53 7.76
CA VAL A 27 -22.32 11.97 6.46
C VAL A 27 -21.00 11.70 5.76
N VAL A 28 -20.53 10.46 5.81
CA VAL A 28 -19.51 9.99 4.87
C VAL A 28 -20.24 9.82 3.56
N ASN A 29 -20.10 10.81 2.69
CA ASN A 29 -20.40 10.63 1.30
C ASN A 29 -19.35 9.65 0.76
N VAL A 30 -19.65 8.34 0.82
CA VAL A 30 -19.04 7.41 -0.12
C VAL A 30 -19.69 7.79 -1.43
N GLY A 31 -19.08 8.75 -2.14
CA GLY A 31 -19.37 8.91 -3.54
C GLY A 31 -19.32 7.51 -4.12
N GLU A 32 -20.36 7.16 -4.88
CA GLU A 32 -20.35 6.02 -5.80
C GLU A 32 -19.23 6.33 -6.80
N GLY A 33 -18.00 6.17 -6.34
CA GLY A 33 -16.81 6.19 -7.13
C GLY A 33 -17.01 4.99 -8.00
N GLU A 34 -17.48 5.29 -9.21
CA GLU A 34 -17.45 4.46 -10.39
C GLU A 34 -16.44 3.37 -10.14
N SER A 35 -16.92 2.13 -10.11
CA SER A 35 -16.09 0.95 -9.93
C SER A 35 -15.04 1.00 -11.03
N HIS A 36 -13.93 1.68 -10.75
CA HIS A 36 -12.77 1.77 -11.59
C HIS A 36 -12.23 0.36 -11.49
N TRP A 37 -12.68 -0.47 -12.43
CA TRP A 37 -12.00 -1.67 -12.85
C TRP A 37 -10.52 -1.34 -12.79
N LYS A 38 -9.82 -1.82 -11.76
CA LYS A 38 -8.38 -1.72 -11.67
C LYS A 38 -7.90 -2.29 -12.99
N ASN A 39 -7.46 -1.40 -13.86
CA ASN A 39 -6.96 -1.72 -15.18
C ASN A 39 -5.93 -2.82 -14.90
N ARG A 40 -6.22 -4.06 -15.30
CA ARG A 40 -5.21 -5.12 -15.25
C ARG A 40 -4.17 -4.67 -16.26
N GLU A 41 -3.20 -3.88 -15.82
CA GLU A 41 -2.07 -3.52 -16.66
C GLU A 41 -1.51 -4.83 -17.16
N SER A 42 -1.46 -5.00 -18.49
CA SER A 42 -0.84 -6.17 -19.08
C SER A 42 0.56 -6.31 -18.51
N TRP A 43 0.99 -7.54 -18.22
CA TRP A 43 2.33 -7.83 -17.72
C TRP A 43 3.42 -7.21 -18.61
N GLU A 44 3.15 -7.08 -19.91
CA GLU A 44 4.02 -6.41 -20.89
C GLU A 44 4.23 -4.93 -20.56
N LYS A 45 3.16 -4.23 -20.15
CA LYS A 45 3.21 -2.81 -19.79
C LYS A 45 4.02 -2.61 -18.52
N VAL A 46 3.79 -3.45 -17.51
CA VAL A 46 4.55 -3.41 -16.24
C VAL A 46 6.04 -3.63 -16.51
N GLN A 47 6.38 -4.63 -17.32
CA GLN A 47 7.78 -4.90 -17.66
C GLN A 47 8.42 -3.79 -18.48
N HIS A 48 7.72 -3.25 -19.47
CA HIS A 48 8.22 -2.14 -20.27
C HIS A 48 8.46 -0.90 -19.40
N LYS A 49 7.52 -0.57 -18.52
CA LYS A 49 7.66 0.50 -17.54
C LYS A 49 8.87 0.28 -16.63
N ASN A 50 9.01 -0.90 -16.05
CA ASN A 50 10.13 -1.22 -15.16
C ASN A 50 11.48 -1.12 -15.89
N ARG A 51 11.59 -1.61 -17.14
CA ARG A 51 12.80 -1.45 -17.95
C ARG A 51 13.12 0.01 -18.25
N ASN A 52 12.13 0.83 -18.57
CA ASN A 52 12.32 2.27 -18.80
C ASN A 52 12.69 3.03 -17.50
N ASN A 53 12.19 2.58 -16.36
CA ASN A 53 12.55 3.16 -15.06
C ASN A 53 14.00 2.82 -14.70
N LEU A 54 14.45 1.60 -14.99
CA LEU A 54 15.85 1.20 -14.79
C LEU A 54 16.84 2.10 -15.55
N THR A 55 16.49 2.59 -16.75
CA THR A 55 17.38 3.49 -17.51
C THR A 55 17.51 4.89 -16.89
N GLN A 56 16.66 5.24 -15.92
CA GLN A 56 16.69 6.52 -15.22
C GLN A 56 17.49 6.44 -13.91
N LEU A 57 17.90 5.24 -13.50
CA LEU A 57 18.66 5.05 -12.28
C LEU A 57 20.13 5.43 -12.44
N SER A 58 20.69 5.99 -11.38
CA SER A 58 22.11 6.33 -11.28
C SER A 58 22.67 5.83 -9.97
N LEU A 59 23.90 5.31 -10.01
CA LEU A 59 24.61 4.93 -8.79
C LEU A 59 24.66 6.08 -7.79
N GLY A 60 24.51 5.77 -6.50
CA GLY A 60 24.48 6.75 -5.42
C GLY A 60 23.10 7.35 -5.13
N MET A 61 22.07 7.08 -5.94
CA MET A 61 20.69 7.48 -5.62
C MET A 61 20.24 6.91 -4.28
N THR A 62 19.48 7.69 -3.50
CA THR A 62 18.93 7.22 -2.23
C THR A 62 17.84 6.17 -2.43
N LYS A 63 17.53 5.39 -1.40
CA LYS A 63 16.39 4.46 -1.44
C LYS A 63 15.10 5.17 -1.87
N ASP A 64 14.84 6.35 -1.32
CA ASP A 64 13.63 7.10 -1.64
C ASP A 64 13.60 7.56 -3.10
N GLN A 65 14.74 8.01 -3.65
CA GLN A 65 14.84 8.36 -5.07
C GLN A 65 14.59 7.14 -5.97
N VAL A 66 15.16 5.99 -5.63
CA VAL A 66 14.92 4.72 -6.34
C VAL A 66 13.43 4.36 -6.28
N MET A 67 12.79 4.45 -5.12
CA MET A 67 11.37 4.13 -4.94
C MET A 67 10.44 5.12 -5.66
N ILE A 68 10.81 6.40 -5.78
CA ILE A 68 10.06 7.39 -6.57
C ILE A 68 10.07 7.01 -8.06
N ILE A 69 11.21 6.56 -8.58
CA ILE A 69 11.37 6.19 -9.99
C ILE A 69 10.71 4.84 -10.26
N MET A 70 11.04 3.83 -9.45
CA MET A 70 10.66 2.44 -9.71
C MET A 70 9.26 2.08 -9.20
N GLY A 71 8.76 2.76 -8.16
CA GLY A 71 7.53 2.39 -7.47
C GLY A 71 7.72 1.24 -6.50
N ASN A 72 6.67 0.46 -6.28
CA ASN A 72 6.71 -0.70 -5.38
C ASN A 72 7.33 -1.91 -6.08
N ALA A 73 8.27 -2.56 -5.41
CA ALA A 73 8.88 -3.81 -5.85
C ALA A 73 7.91 -5.00 -5.74
N ASP A 74 8.09 -6.00 -6.60
CA ASP A 74 7.38 -7.28 -6.52
C ASP A 74 7.87 -8.09 -5.30
N PHE A 75 9.17 -8.03 -5.02
CA PHE A 75 9.79 -8.65 -3.85
C PHE A 75 10.83 -7.72 -3.23
N SER A 76 11.09 -7.91 -1.94
CA SER A 76 12.19 -7.25 -1.24
C SER A 76 12.90 -8.20 -0.30
N GLU A 77 14.20 -7.99 -0.17
CA GLU A 77 15.09 -8.64 0.80
C GLU A 77 15.92 -7.57 1.50
N ALA A 78 16.26 -7.80 2.76
CA ALA A 78 17.16 -6.92 3.49
C ALA A 78 17.97 -7.72 4.52
N TYR A 79 19.23 -7.36 4.70
CA TYR A 79 20.11 -7.96 5.70
C TYR A 79 21.26 -7.01 6.07
N ILE A 80 21.91 -7.30 7.20
CA ILE A 80 23.18 -6.66 7.57
C ILE A 80 24.32 -7.55 7.08
N GLN A 81 25.26 -7.00 6.32
CA GLN A 81 26.37 -7.77 5.78
C GLN A 81 27.26 -8.30 6.91
N ASN A 82 27.47 -9.63 6.93
CA ASN A 82 28.39 -10.26 7.88
C ASN A 82 29.80 -9.64 7.75
N GLY A 83 30.34 -9.16 8.87
CA GLY A 83 31.67 -8.53 8.93
C GLY A 83 31.67 -7.00 9.03
N ASP A 84 30.54 -6.34 8.76
CA ASP A 84 30.35 -4.91 9.01
C ASP A 84 28.94 -4.68 9.58
N VAL A 85 28.86 -4.52 10.91
CA VAL A 85 27.60 -4.39 11.66
C VAL A 85 26.76 -3.18 11.24
N ASN A 86 27.33 -2.24 10.48
CA ASN A 86 26.65 -1.03 10.03
C ASN A 86 26.28 -1.06 8.55
N LYS A 87 26.63 -2.14 7.82
CA LYS A 87 26.37 -2.23 6.39
C LYS A 87 25.03 -2.89 6.12
N GLU A 88 23.99 -2.06 6.04
CA GLU A 88 22.65 -2.47 5.62
C GLU A 88 22.65 -2.69 4.10
N VAL A 89 22.07 -3.80 3.66
CA VAL A 89 21.83 -4.13 2.26
C VAL A 89 20.34 -4.39 2.07
N ILE A 90 19.74 -3.74 1.07
CA ILE A 90 18.37 -3.93 0.64
C ILE A 90 18.40 -4.31 -0.84
N VAL A 91 17.68 -5.37 -1.19
CA VAL A 91 17.49 -5.79 -2.58
C VAL A 91 16.01 -5.70 -2.93
N LEU A 92 15.71 -4.96 -4.00
CA LEU A 92 14.36 -4.78 -4.52
C LEU A 92 14.24 -5.46 -5.88
N PHE A 93 13.25 -6.32 -6.06
CA PHE A 93 13.06 -7.08 -7.28
C PHE A 93 11.87 -6.53 -8.06
N TYR A 94 12.10 -6.18 -9.33
CA TYR A 94 11.06 -5.66 -10.22
C TYR A 94 10.92 -6.56 -11.44
N ARG A 95 9.71 -6.98 -11.78
CA ARG A 95 9.43 -7.78 -12.99
C ARG A 95 9.84 -7.01 -14.25
N THR A 96 10.77 -7.55 -15.03
CA THR A 96 11.33 -6.91 -16.23
C THR A 96 11.30 -7.82 -17.45
N GLN A 97 11.04 -9.11 -17.25
CA GLN A 97 10.97 -10.10 -18.31
C GLN A 97 9.88 -11.13 -18.02
N HIS A 98 9.45 -11.83 -19.06
CA HIS A 98 8.44 -12.88 -18.97
C HIS A 98 9.11 -14.22 -19.26
N THR A 99 9.12 -15.10 -18.27
CA THR A 99 9.63 -16.47 -18.39
C THR A 99 8.46 -17.46 -18.37
N HIS A 100 7.43 -17.19 -17.57
CA HIS A 100 6.32 -18.12 -17.33
C HIS A 100 4.95 -17.45 -17.51
N SER A 101 4.03 -18.16 -18.19
CA SER A 101 2.64 -17.72 -18.39
C SER A 101 1.66 -18.38 -17.39
N ASP A 102 2.07 -18.56 -16.14
CA ASP A 102 1.26 -19.19 -15.09
C ASP A 102 0.47 -18.16 -14.25
N GLY A 103 0.58 -16.87 -14.60
CA GLY A 103 -0.07 -15.77 -13.91
C GLY A 103 0.57 -15.40 -12.57
N LYS A 104 1.75 -15.94 -12.25
CA LYS A 104 2.53 -15.59 -11.07
C LYS A 104 3.82 -14.86 -11.50
N THR A 105 4.35 -14.03 -10.61
CA THR A 105 5.68 -13.48 -10.76
C THR A 105 6.63 -14.30 -9.93
N THR A 106 7.76 -14.69 -10.51
CA THR A 106 8.86 -15.37 -9.82
C THR A 106 10.14 -14.53 -9.94
N LYS A 107 11.13 -14.75 -9.06
CA LYS A 107 12.33 -13.90 -9.01
C LYS A 107 13.20 -13.95 -10.27
N ASP A 108 13.17 -15.05 -11.01
CA ASP A 108 13.85 -15.22 -12.30
C ASP A 108 13.21 -14.38 -13.44
N GLU A 109 12.03 -13.81 -13.20
CA GLU A 109 11.38 -12.84 -14.08
C GLU A 109 11.70 -11.38 -13.70
N CYS A 110 12.50 -11.18 -12.65
CA CYS A 110 12.80 -9.87 -12.08
C CYS A 110 14.25 -9.43 -12.33
N THR A 111 14.46 -8.13 -12.30
CA THR A 111 15.79 -7.53 -12.18
C THR A 111 15.97 -7.01 -10.75
N PRO A 112 16.99 -7.48 -10.01
CA PRO A 112 17.29 -6.99 -8.67
C PRO A 112 17.92 -5.59 -8.72
N ILE A 113 17.57 -4.74 -7.78
CA ILE A 113 18.19 -3.44 -7.52
C ILE A 113 18.79 -3.51 -6.12
N VAL A 114 20.08 -3.25 -6.00
CA VAL A 114 20.83 -3.38 -4.76
C VAL A 114 21.13 -2.00 -4.18
N ILE A 115 20.65 -1.75 -2.98
CA ILE A 115 20.88 -0.54 -2.21
C ILE A 115 21.70 -0.93 -0.99
N SER A 116 22.78 -0.21 -0.71
CA SER A 116 23.55 -0.39 0.53
C SER A 116 23.80 0.96 1.18
N ASN A 117 23.63 1.03 2.51
CA ASN A 117 23.78 2.26 3.29
C ASN A 117 23.03 3.45 2.69
N ASN A 118 21.76 3.21 2.32
CA ASN A 118 20.88 4.17 1.67
C ASN A 118 21.39 4.72 0.33
N ALA A 119 22.27 4.01 -0.38
CA ALA A 119 22.76 4.39 -1.71
C ALA A 119 22.61 3.23 -2.71
N LEU A 120 22.15 3.52 -3.93
CA LEU A 120 22.08 2.57 -5.03
C LEU A 120 23.49 2.17 -5.44
N VAL A 121 23.85 0.89 -5.25
CA VAL A 121 25.18 0.36 -5.59
C VAL A 121 25.18 -0.42 -6.91
N GLY A 122 24.02 -0.81 -7.42
CA GLY A 122 23.88 -1.42 -8.74
C GLY A 122 22.54 -2.14 -8.93
N TRP A 123 22.36 -2.71 -10.11
CA TRP A 123 21.19 -3.54 -10.44
C TRP A 123 21.57 -4.67 -11.40
N GLY A 124 20.69 -5.66 -11.53
CA GLY A 124 20.91 -6.89 -12.28
C GLY A 124 21.72 -7.93 -11.51
N GLU A 125 21.81 -9.13 -12.09
CA GLU A 125 22.50 -10.28 -11.51
C GLU A 125 23.97 -9.99 -11.15
N THR A 126 24.63 -9.11 -11.90
CA THR A 126 26.02 -8.70 -11.63
C THR A 126 26.14 -7.92 -10.33
N ALA A 127 25.16 -7.10 -9.96
CA ALA A 127 25.16 -6.41 -8.68
C ALA A 127 24.73 -7.35 -7.54
N TYR A 128 23.72 -8.18 -7.79
CA TYR A 128 23.18 -9.11 -6.81
C TYR A 128 24.16 -10.22 -6.40
N SER A 129 25.04 -10.66 -7.31
CA SER A 129 26.07 -11.68 -7.01
C SER A 129 27.29 -11.15 -6.25
N LYS A 130 27.45 -9.83 -6.11
CA LYS A 130 28.62 -9.19 -5.48
C LYS A 130 28.41 -8.85 -4.01
N ILE A 131 27.20 -9.02 -3.52
CA ILE A 131 26.82 -8.83 -2.12
C ILE A 131 26.77 -10.17 -1.40
#